data_AF-A0A257QDW0-F1
#
_entry.id   AF-A0A257QDW0-F1
#
_cell.length_a   1.000
_cell.length_b   1.000
_cell.length_c   1.000
_cell.angle_alpha   90.00
_cell.angle_beta   90.00
_cell.angle_gamma   90.00
#
_symmetry.space_group_name_H-M   'P 1'
#
loop_
_entity.id
_entity.type
_entity.pdbx_description
1 polymer ?
#
loop_
_entity_poly.entity_id
_entity_poly.type
_entity_poly.pdbx_seq_one_letter_code
_entity_poly.pdbx_strand_id
1 'polypeptide(L)'
;MADLLSALHAFNKERKFGRKGPLCVALVITQHARKMGLPLDPDKLLTEAGGQVLGLGKGAVQAVLNRHDITRVLAAEGGRTSRGSISNMREYVAFLNGLAEAGAIDLDSVEAFWIERVHEFFSAKPFKIRLDASRSLRTLVRDMLAQ
;
A
#
# COMPACT_ATOMS: atom_id res chain seq x y z
N MET A 1 1.24 5.68 21.65
CA MET A 1 2.06 5.68 20.41
C MET A 1 2.88 4.40 20.24
N ALA A 2 3.70 3.97 21.20
CA ALA A 2 4.50 2.73 21.08
C ALA A 2 3.63 1.46 20.87
N ASP A 3 2.44 1.43 21.46
CA ASP A 3 1.51 0.29 21.37
C ASP A 3 0.89 0.15 19.96
N LEU A 4 0.39 1.24 19.38
CA LEU A 4 -0.20 1.25 18.03
C LEU A 4 0.80 0.83 16.95
N LEU A 5 2.02 1.39 16.98
CA LEU A 5 3.05 1.05 16.00
C LEU A 5 3.46 -0.42 16.11
N SER A 6 3.60 -0.93 17.32
CA SER A 6 3.90 -2.34 17.58
C SER A 6 2.79 -3.26 17.06
N ALA A 7 1.53 -2.91 17.30
CA ALA A 7 0.37 -3.64 16.80
C ALA A 7 0.30 -3.63 15.25
N LEU A 8 0.60 -2.50 14.61
CA LEU A 8 0.67 -2.38 13.15
C LEU A 8 1.79 -3.24 12.56
N HIS A 9 2.96 -3.26 13.18
CA HIS A 9 4.05 -4.15 12.76
C HIS A 9 3.69 -5.63 12.91
N ALA A 10 3.09 -6.01 14.04
CA ALA A 10 2.63 -7.38 14.28
C ALA A 10 1.60 -7.80 13.23
N PHE A 11 0.56 -6.99 13.02
CA PHE A 11 -0.46 -7.23 12.01
C PHE A 11 0.14 -7.36 10.60
N ASN A 12 1.00 -6.42 10.19
CA ASN A 12 1.62 -6.44 8.88
C ASN A 12 2.43 -7.74 8.64
N LYS A 13 3.20 -8.17 9.64
CA LYS A 13 4.00 -9.40 9.58
C LYS A 13 3.12 -10.65 9.52
N GLU A 14 2.14 -10.75 10.41
CA GLU A 14 1.27 -11.93 10.53
C GLU A 14 0.36 -12.11 9.33
N ARG A 15 -0.28 -11.02 8.87
CA ARG A 15 -1.19 -11.02 7.72
C ARG A 15 -0.49 -10.83 6.38
N LYS A 16 0.84 -10.67 6.37
CA LYS A 16 1.67 -10.54 5.17
C LYS A 16 1.26 -9.36 4.29
N PHE A 17 1.01 -8.20 4.91
CA PHE A 17 0.57 -6.98 4.24
C PHE A 17 1.69 -6.23 3.48
N GLY A 18 2.76 -6.91 3.07
CA GLY A 18 3.90 -6.32 2.34
C GLY A 18 3.81 -6.37 0.81
N ARG A 19 2.73 -6.92 0.23
CA ARG A 19 2.56 -7.02 -1.24
C ARG A 19 1.60 -5.94 -1.74
N LYS A 20 1.69 -5.63 -3.05
CA LYS A 20 0.86 -4.61 -3.71
C LYS A 20 -0.65 -4.70 -3.39
N GLY A 21 -1.22 -5.91 -3.34
CA GLY A 21 -2.66 -6.11 -3.08
C GLY A 21 -3.07 -5.71 -1.66
N PRO A 22 -2.52 -6.36 -0.61
CA PRO A 22 -2.74 -5.95 0.77
C PRO A 22 -2.44 -4.48 1.06
N LEU A 23 -1.37 -3.92 0.49
CA LEU A 23 -1.05 -2.49 0.64
C LEU A 23 -2.15 -1.59 0.05
N CYS A 24 -2.67 -1.91 -1.13
CA CYS A 24 -3.81 -1.17 -1.69
C CYS A 24 -5.05 -1.25 -0.78
N VAL A 25 -5.33 -2.42 -0.19
CA VAL A 25 -6.44 -2.59 0.75
C VAL A 25 -6.22 -1.72 1.98
N ALA A 26 -5.06 -1.81 2.63
CA ALA A 26 -4.76 -1.01 3.82
C ALA A 26 -5.00 0.48 3.59
N LEU A 27 -4.41 1.05 2.53
CA LEU A 27 -4.56 2.47 2.20
C LEU A 27 -6.02 2.88 2.04
N VAL A 28 -6.82 2.11 1.28
CA VAL A 28 -8.22 2.45 1.00
C VAL A 28 -9.11 2.26 2.21
N ILE A 29 -8.92 1.19 2.98
CA ILE A 29 -9.73 0.95 4.19
C ILE A 29 -9.42 1.99 5.27
N THR A 30 -8.17 2.45 5.41
CA THR A 30 -7.85 3.58 6.31
C THR A 30 -8.60 4.86 5.90
N GLN A 31 -8.81 5.11 4.60
CA GLN A 31 -9.65 6.23 4.15
C GLN A 31 -11.12 6.04 4.50
N HIS A 32 -11.65 4.82 4.39
CA HIS A 32 -13.02 4.52 4.81
C HIS A 32 -13.19 4.72 6.31
N ALA A 33 -12.24 4.27 7.14
CA ALA A 33 -12.25 4.53 8.59
C ALA A 33 -12.27 6.03 8.90
N ARG A 34 -11.48 6.84 8.17
CA ARG A 34 -11.47 8.30 8.32
C ARG A 34 -12.80 8.95 7.95
N LYS A 35 -13.46 8.47 6.90
CA LYS A 35 -14.71 9.05 6.38
C LYS A 35 -15.95 8.59 7.14
N MET A 36 -16.00 7.31 7.49
CA MET A 36 -17.17 6.65 8.08
C MET A 36 -17.10 6.58 9.61
N GLY A 37 -15.91 6.77 10.17
CA GLY A 37 -15.64 6.50 11.58
C GLY A 37 -15.38 5.01 11.83
N LEU A 38 -14.98 4.72 13.07
CA LEU A 38 -14.86 3.36 13.61
C LEU A 38 -15.96 3.14 14.65
N PRO A 39 -16.48 1.91 14.80
CA PRO A 39 -16.10 0.70 14.06
C PRO A 39 -16.67 0.67 12.63
N LEU A 40 -15.93 0.02 11.73
CA LEU A 40 -16.37 -0.25 10.36
C LEU A 40 -17.17 -1.56 10.29
N ASP A 41 -18.24 -1.54 9.51
CA ASP A 41 -18.96 -2.75 9.11
C ASP A 41 -18.35 -3.29 7.80
N PRO A 42 -17.70 -4.47 7.80
CA PRO A 42 -17.04 -4.99 6.60
C PRO A 42 -18.00 -5.28 5.45
N ASP A 43 -19.29 -5.55 5.72
CA ASP A 43 -20.25 -5.84 4.66
C ASP A 43 -20.68 -4.57 3.91
N LYS A 44 -20.64 -3.41 4.57
CA LYS A 44 -20.81 -2.09 3.95
C LYS A 44 -19.62 -1.65 3.10
N LEU A 45 -18.50 -2.36 3.19
CA LEU A 45 -17.29 -2.11 2.39
C LEU A 45 -17.21 -3.02 1.17
N LEU A 46 -18.31 -3.68 0.79
CA LEU A 46 -18.43 -4.39 -0.48
C LEU A 46 -19.22 -3.54 -1.48
N THR A 47 -18.96 -3.75 -2.76
CA THR A 47 -19.83 -3.23 -3.83
C THR A 47 -21.18 -3.95 -3.80
N GLU A 48 -22.21 -3.40 -4.45
CA GLU A 48 -23.55 -4.00 -4.50
C GLU A 48 -23.54 -5.46 -5.01
N ALA A 49 -22.66 -5.76 -5.97
CA ALA A 49 -22.48 -7.12 -6.49
C ALA A 49 -21.70 -8.06 -5.54
N GLY A 50 -21.21 -7.57 -4.40
CA GLY A 50 -20.49 -8.33 -3.36
C GLY A 50 -19.09 -8.82 -3.74
N GLY A 51 -18.72 -8.78 -5.01
CA GLY A 51 -17.48 -9.36 -5.53
C GLY A 51 -16.22 -8.50 -5.36
N GLN A 52 -16.36 -7.25 -4.90
CA GLN A 52 -15.25 -6.31 -4.78
C GLN A 52 -15.36 -5.44 -3.54
N VAL A 53 -14.22 -4.96 -3.06
CA VAL A 53 -14.16 -3.98 -1.98
C VAL A 53 -14.55 -2.60 -2.53
N LEU A 54 -15.47 -1.93 -1.84
CA LEU A 54 -15.99 -0.62 -2.20
C LEU A 54 -14.86 0.41 -2.29
N GLY A 55 -14.80 1.14 -3.41
CA GLY A 55 -13.79 2.18 -3.62
C GLY A 55 -12.35 1.69 -3.84
N LEU A 56 -12.09 0.38 -3.75
CA LEU A 56 -10.76 -0.17 -4.00
C LEU A 56 -10.46 -0.09 -5.50
N GLY A 57 -9.44 0.67 -5.88
CA GLY A 57 -9.02 0.82 -7.27
C GLY A 57 -7.88 1.80 -7.46
N LYS A 58 -7.29 1.81 -8.66
CA LYS A 58 -6.11 2.63 -8.98
C LYS A 58 -6.29 4.09 -8.61
N GLY A 59 -7.44 4.68 -8.95
CA GLY A 59 -7.73 6.09 -8.66
C GLY A 59 -7.69 6.39 -7.16
N ALA A 60 -8.39 5.59 -6.34
CA ALA A 60 -8.41 5.77 -4.89
C ALA A 60 -7.03 5.56 -4.26
N VAL A 61 -6.31 4.51 -4.67
CA VAL A 61 -4.94 4.25 -4.19
C VAL A 61 -4.01 5.40 -4.58
N GLN A 62 -4.04 5.83 -5.84
CA GLN A 62 -3.18 6.92 -6.33
C GLN A 62 -3.52 8.25 -5.66
N ALA A 63 -4.79 8.51 -5.33
CA ALA A 63 -5.19 9.71 -4.59
C ALA A 63 -4.56 9.76 -3.20
N VAL A 64 -4.48 8.63 -2.48
CA VAL A 64 -3.75 8.56 -1.21
C VAL A 64 -2.27 8.79 -1.44
N LEU A 65 -1.65 8.04 -2.36
CA LEU A 65 -0.21 8.13 -2.65
C LEU A 65 0.24 9.53 -3.06
N ASN A 66 -0.56 10.24 -3.88
CA ASN A 66 -0.25 11.59 -4.33
C ASN A 66 -0.19 12.61 -3.19
N ARG A 67 -0.96 12.43 -2.10
CA ARG A 67 -0.87 13.31 -0.92
C ARG A 67 0.44 13.17 -0.16
N HIS A 68 1.18 12.10 -0.42
CA HIS A 68 2.48 11.79 0.17
C HIS A 68 3.60 11.86 -0.89
N ASP A 69 3.39 12.62 -1.98
CA ASP A 69 4.35 12.82 -3.07
C ASP A 69 4.80 11.54 -3.81
N ILE A 70 4.02 10.45 -3.71
CA ILE A 70 4.30 9.19 -4.40
C ILE A 70 3.55 9.14 -5.73
N THR A 71 4.21 9.53 -6.82
CA THR A 71 3.66 9.50 -8.18
C THR A 71 3.71 8.12 -8.84
N ARG A 72 4.50 7.19 -8.29
CA ARG A 72 4.64 5.82 -8.81
C ARG A 72 3.37 5.01 -8.55
N VAL A 73 2.89 4.32 -9.59
CA VAL A 73 1.72 3.44 -9.49
C VAL A 73 2.07 2.17 -8.70
N LEU A 74 1.40 1.95 -7.56
CA LEU A 74 1.58 0.75 -6.72
C LEU A 74 1.02 -0.52 -7.38
N ALA A 75 -0.21 -0.44 -7.90
CA ALA A 75 -0.87 -1.51 -8.63
C ALA A 75 -1.79 -0.93 -9.72
N ALA A 76 -1.66 -1.42 -10.96
CA ALA A 76 -2.46 -0.96 -12.09
C ALA A 76 -3.98 -1.11 -11.86
N GLU A 77 -4.39 -2.21 -11.22
CA GLU A 77 -5.78 -2.46 -10.85
C GLU A 77 -6.14 -1.98 -9.43
N GLY A 78 -5.18 -1.42 -8.66
CA GLY A 78 -5.41 -1.01 -7.28
C GLY A 78 -5.94 -2.10 -6.34
N GLY A 79 -5.70 -3.38 -6.64
CA GLY A 79 -6.22 -4.50 -5.85
C GLY A 79 -7.69 -4.85 -6.12
N ARG A 80 -8.31 -4.31 -7.18
CA ARG A 80 -9.72 -4.54 -7.57
C ARG A 80 -10.11 -6.01 -7.72
N THR A 81 -9.16 -6.89 -8.01
CA THR A 81 -9.46 -8.28 -8.36
C THR A 81 -9.11 -9.21 -7.20
N SER A 82 -10.12 -9.89 -6.66
CA SER A 82 -10.10 -11.23 -6.05
C SER A 82 -10.81 -11.33 -4.69
N ARG A 83 -11.18 -12.57 -4.36
CA ARG A 83 -11.47 -13.07 -3.00
C ARG A 83 -10.39 -12.68 -1.98
N GLY A 84 -9.14 -12.55 -2.41
CA GLY A 84 -8.02 -12.17 -1.54
C GLY A 84 -8.13 -10.73 -1.03
N SER A 85 -8.54 -9.77 -1.86
CA SER A 85 -8.73 -8.38 -1.42
C SER A 85 -9.88 -8.25 -0.41
N ILE A 86 -10.95 -9.03 -0.58
CA ILE A 86 -12.05 -9.11 0.38
C ILE A 86 -11.57 -9.71 1.70
N SER A 87 -10.79 -10.81 1.65
CA SER A 87 -10.21 -11.43 2.85
C SER A 87 -9.34 -10.44 3.62
N ASN A 88 -8.41 -9.77 2.92
CA ASN A 88 -7.55 -8.75 3.52
C ASN A 88 -8.36 -7.60 4.12
N MET A 89 -9.42 -7.15 3.43
CA MET A 89 -10.29 -6.09 3.94
C MET A 89 -10.92 -6.52 5.27
N ARG A 90 -11.50 -7.72 5.33
CA ARG A 90 -12.15 -8.21 6.55
C ARG A 90 -11.17 -8.35 7.71
N GLU A 91 -9.97 -8.89 7.44
CA GLU A 91 -8.91 -9.01 8.45
C GLU A 91 -8.46 -7.64 8.97
N TYR A 92 -8.30 -6.67 8.07
CA TYR A 92 -7.84 -5.34 8.45
C TYR A 92 -8.93 -4.51 9.15
N VAL A 93 -10.19 -4.65 8.75
CA VAL A 93 -11.34 -4.07 9.46
C VAL A 93 -11.43 -4.63 10.88
N ALA A 94 -11.32 -5.96 11.04
CA ALA A 94 -11.35 -6.58 12.37
C ALA A 94 -10.22 -6.04 13.26
N PHE A 95 -9.02 -5.87 12.70
CA PHE A 95 -7.89 -5.26 13.41
C PHE A 95 -8.15 -3.80 13.81
N LEU A 96 -8.63 -2.96 12.89
CA LEU A 96 -8.96 -1.56 13.21
C LEU A 96 -10.08 -1.46 14.24
N ASN A 97 -11.12 -2.28 14.15
CA ASN A 97 -12.21 -2.27 15.12
C ASN A 97 -11.73 -2.70 16.51
N GLY A 98 -10.90 -3.76 16.60
CA GLY A 98 -10.35 -4.20 17.88
C GLY A 98 -9.45 -3.14 18.54
N LEU A 99 -8.67 -2.41 17.75
CA LEU A 99 -7.90 -1.27 18.25
C LEU A 99 -8.82 -0.13 18.74
N ALA A 100 -9.94 0.11 18.07
CA ALA A 100 -10.88 1.18 18.42
C ALA A 100 -11.64 0.88 19.70
N GLU A 101 -11.95 -0.40 19.93
CA GLU A 101 -12.52 -0.88 21.20
C GLU A 101 -11.54 -0.72 22.36
N ALA A 102 -10.24 -0.88 22.11
CA ALA A 102 -9.19 -0.67 23.12
C ALA A 102 -8.89 0.81 23.41
N GLY A 103 -9.29 1.73 22.53
CA GLY A 103 -9.13 3.17 22.72
C GLY A 103 -9.15 3.99 21.42
N ALA A 104 -8.92 5.30 21.53
CA ALA A 104 -8.86 6.17 20.36
C ALA A 104 -7.67 5.80 19.46
N ILE A 105 -7.94 5.54 18.17
CA ILE A 105 -6.91 5.29 17.16
C ILE A 105 -6.54 6.58 16.46
N ASP A 106 -5.25 6.85 16.37
CA ASP A 106 -4.71 7.86 15.48
C ASP A 106 -4.59 7.32 14.04
N LEU A 107 -5.56 7.66 13.19
CA LEU A 107 -5.59 7.25 11.79
C LEU A 107 -4.49 7.91 10.94
N ASP A 108 -3.93 9.04 11.36
CA ASP A 108 -2.81 9.66 10.66
C ASP A 108 -1.53 8.85 10.85
N SER A 109 -1.29 8.38 12.08
CA SER A 109 -0.21 7.42 12.37
C SER A 109 -0.38 6.10 11.61
N VAL A 110 -1.61 5.60 11.47
CA VAL A 110 -1.91 4.39 10.69
C VAL A 110 -1.62 4.60 9.20
N GLU A 111 -2.05 5.73 8.62
CA GLU A 111 -1.78 6.06 7.21
C GLU A 111 -0.27 6.21 6.97
N ALA A 112 0.43 6.95 7.84
CA ALA A 112 1.87 7.14 7.77
C ALA A 112 2.63 5.81 7.80
N PHE A 113 2.23 4.87 8.67
CA PHE A 113 2.80 3.53 8.72
C PHE A 113 2.67 2.80 7.38
N TRP A 114 1.48 2.81 6.75
CA TRP A 114 1.29 2.14 5.47
C TRP A 114 2.03 2.81 4.32
N ILE A 115 2.16 4.13 4.34
CA ILE A 115 2.99 4.88 3.37
C ILE A 115 4.46 4.46 3.47
N GLU A 116 4.99 4.29 4.69
CA GLU A 116 6.34 3.77 4.89
C GLU A 116 6.51 2.35 4.30
N ARG A 117 5.53 1.46 4.50
CA ARG A 117 5.54 0.11 3.89
C ARG A 117 5.47 0.17 2.36
N VAL A 118 4.81 1.17 1.79
CA VAL A 118 4.80 1.41 0.33
C VAL A 118 6.18 1.85 -0.16
N HIS A 119 6.87 2.73 0.56
CA HIS A 119 8.26 3.11 0.24
C HIS A 119 9.19 1.89 0.25
N GLU A 120 9.09 1.04 1.28
CA GLU A 120 9.84 -0.21 1.36
C GLU A 120 9.53 -1.16 0.20
N PHE A 121 8.25 -1.31 -0.16
CA PHE A 121 7.86 -2.13 -1.30
C PHE A 121 8.49 -1.62 -2.61
N PHE A 122 8.63 -0.31 -2.76
CA PHE A 122 9.22 0.31 -3.93
C PHE A 122 10.75 0.28 -3.96
N SER A 123 11.40 0.29 -2.80
CA SER A 123 12.87 0.19 -2.66
C SER A 123 13.37 -1.26 -2.77
N ALA A 124 12.56 -2.24 -2.33
CA ALA A 124 12.89 -3.66 -2.40
C ALA A 124 12.86 -4.24 -3.82
N LYS A 125 12.35 -3.51 -4.82
CA LYS A 125 12.39 -3.96 -6.22
C LYS A 125 13.75 -3.61 -6.83
N PRO A 126 14.43 -4.57 -7.49
CA PRO A 126 15.68 -4.26 -8.19
C PRO A 126 15.43 -3.10 -9.15
N PHE A 127 16.23 -2.04 -9.01
CA PHE A 127 16.31 -0.97 -9.99
C PHE A 127 16.48 -1.63 -11.36
N LYS A 128 15.48 -1.50 -12.24
CA LYS A 128 15.72 -1.74 -13.66
C LYS A 128 16.60 -0.59 -14.14
N ILE A 129 17.91 -0.71 -13.98
CA ILE A 129 18.86 0.07 -14.75
C ILE A 129 18.54 -0.28 -16.21
N ARG A 130 17.80 0.59 -16.90
CA ARG A 130 17.79 0.58 -18.35
C ARG A 130 19.15 1.15 -18.74
N LEU A 131 20.15 0.28 -18.82
CA LEU A 131 21.42 0.65 -19.42
C LEU A 131 21.08 1.00 -20.87
N ASP A 132 21.12 2.28 -21.19
CA ASP A 132 21.02 2.74 -22.56
C ASP A 132 22.27 2.24 -23.29
N ALA A 133 22.11 1.11 -23.99
CA ALA A 133 23.18 0.47 -24.75
C ALA A 133 23.63 1.32 -25.96
N SER A 134 23.06 2.52 -26.16
CA SER A 134 23.46 3.44 -27.24
C SER A 134 24.76 4.21 -26.95
N ARG A 135 25.31 4.15 -25.73
CA ARG A 135 26.69 4.63 -25.47
C ARG A 135 27.60 3.44 -25.20
N SER A 136 28.02 2.82 -26.30
CA SER A 136 28.86 1.64 -26.28
C SER A 136 30.18 1.89 -25.52
N LEU A 137 30.62 0.87 -24.80
CA LEU A 137 31.97 0.70 -24.22
C LEU A 137 33.11 1.03 -25.22
N ARG A 138 32.80 1.01 -26.53
CA ARG A 138 33.71 1.30 -27.64
C ARG A 138 34.17 2.77 -27.69
N THR A 139 33.45 3.70 -27.08
CA THR A 139 33.90 5.10 -26.96
C THR A 139 34.94 5.26 -25.86
N LEU A 140 34.78 4.56 -24.73
CA LEU A 140 35.73 4.61 -23.60
C LEU A 140 37.09 3.96 -23.94
N VAL A 141 37.11 2.93 -24.79
CA VAL A 141 38.38 2.27 -25.19
C VAL A 141 39.19 3.11 -26.18
N ARG A 142 38.54 3.99 -26.96
CA ARG A 142 39.25 4.78 -27.97
C ARG A 142 40.01 5.96 -27.35
N ASP A 143 39.52 6.52 -26.26
CA ASP A 143 40.16 7.65 -25.58
C ASP A 143 41.38 7.24 -24.75
N MET A 144 41.51 5.97 -24.35
CA MET A 144 42.70 5.46 -23.63
C MET A 144 43.85 5.01 -24.54
N LEU A 145 43.60 4.80 -25.84
CA LEU A 145 44.64 4.41 -26.81
C LEU A 145 45.20 5.60 -27.61
N ALA A 146 44.68 6.81 -27.37
CA ALA A 146 45.16 8.05 -27.96
C ALA A 146 46.05 8.86 -26.99
N GLN A 147 46.54 8.23 -25.92
CA GLN A 147 47.45 8.82 -24.94
C GLN A 147 48.83 8.18 -25.01
#